data_AF-A0AAW4DUH5-F1
#
_entry.id   AF-A0AAW4DUH5-F1
#
_cell.length_a   1.000
_cell.length_b   1.000
_cell.length_c   1.000
_cell.angle_alpha   90.00
_cell.angle_beta   90.00
_cell.angle_gamma   90.00
#
_symmetry.space_group_name_H-M   'P 1'
#
loop_
_entity.id
_entity.type
_entity.pdbx_description
1 polymer ?
#
loop_
_entity_poly.entity_id
_entity_poly.type
_entity_poly.pdbx_seq_one_letter_code
_entity_poly.pdbx_strand_id
1 'polypeptide(L)'
;MPALVRSDLKEKYEWKTSEGDNPDLIHEDAKHLSRREGYEMLPFLNKIGLKNGVFVYGEGNDITKESRLTFEWMLRNHFKSTAPGREKVIDWINDNFAALAPKHPR
;
A
#
# COMPACT_ATOMS: atom_id res chain seq x y z
N MET A 1 14.10 -3.26 -8.32
CA MET A 1 13.15 -2.78 -9.34
C MET A 1 12.88 -1.30 -9.11
N PRO A 2 12.40 -0.53 -10.11
CA PRO A 2 12.11 0.89 -9.88
C PRO A 2 10.96 1.06 -8.88
N ALA A 3 11.13 1.98 -7.92
CA ALA A 3 10.07 2.44 -7.02
C ALA A 3 8.90 3.03 -7.83
N LEU A 4 7.67 2.90 -7.32
CA LEU A 4 6.55 3.70 -7.80
C LEU A 4 6.81 5.17 -7.45
N VAL A 5 6.46 6.06 -8.37
CA VAL A 5 6.39 7.49 -8.13
C VAL A 5 4.94 7.97 -8.16
N ARG A 6 4.69 9.21 -7.73
CA ARG A 6 3.33 9.78 -7.67
C ARG A 6 2.58 9.70 -9.00
N SER A 7 3.28 9.86 -10.11
CA SER A 7 2.70 9.79 -11.47
C SER A 7 2.36 8.37 -11.92
N ASP A 8 2.88 7.33 -11.24
CA ASP A 8 2.55 5.94 -11.57
C ASP A 8 1.21 5.51 -10.97
N LEU A 9 0.81 6.12 -9.84
CA LEU A 9 -0.41 5.81 -9.13
C LEU A 9 -1.64 6.06 -10.00
N LYS A 10 -2.57 5.09 -10.02
CA LYS A 10 -3.79 5.15 -10.83
C LYS A 10 -4.96 5.77 -10.09
N GLU A 11 -4.91 5.79 -8.76
CA GLU A 11 -6.01 6.25 -7.92
C GLU A 11 -5.83 7.71 -7.48
N LYS A 12 -6.94 8.36 -7.10
CA LYS A 12 -6.91 9.74 -6.59
C LYS A 12 -6.53 9.76 -5.11
N TYR A 13 -5.45 10.47 -4.80
CA TYR A 13 -4.97 10.69 -3.44
C TYR A 13 -5.02 12.16 -3.05
N GLU A 14 -5.23 12.39 -1.77
CA GLU A 14 -5.02 13.68 -1.14
C GLU A 14 -3.54 13.82 -0.79
N TRP A 15 -2.93 14.89 -1.28
CA TRP A 15 -1.55 15.28 -1.01
C TRP A 15 -1.53 16.52 -0.11
N LYS A 16 -2.36 16.50 0.92
CA LYS A 16 -2.34 17.51 1.97
C LYS A 16 -1.79 16.84 3.22
N THR A 17 -0.67 17.34 3.74
CA THR A 17 -0.34 17.12 5.14
C THR A 17 -1.31 18.01 5.93
N SER A 18 -2.05 17.46 6.89
CA SER A 18 -2.85 18.31 7.79
C SER A 18 -1.94 19.40 8.38
N GLU A 19 -2.36 20.67 8.37
CA GLU A 19 -1.57 21.77 8.96
C GLU A 19 -1.37 21.52 10.46
N GLY A 20 -0.20 21.00 10.83
CA GLY A 20 0.14 20.60 12.19
C GLY A 20 0.64 19.16 12.34
N ASP A 21 0.50 18.32 11.31
CA ASP A 21 1.05 16.97 11.28
C ASP A 21 2.52 17.03 10.85
N ASN A 22 3.44 16.70 11.77
CA ASN A 22 4.85 16.56 11.44
C ASN A 22 5.02 15.30 10.57
N PRO A 23 5.47 15.41 9.30
CA PRO A 23 5.73 14.25 8.45
C PRO A 23 6.82 13.33 9.02
N ASP A 24 7.66 13.83 9.94
CA ASP A 24 8.67 13.07 10.67
C ASP A 24 8.11 12.33 11.91
N LEU A 25 6.91 12.65 12.40
CA LEU A 25 6.26 11.95 13.53
C LEU A 25 5.38 10.77 13.11
N ILE A 26 5.27 10.49 11.80
CA ILE A 26 4.62 9.29 11.23
C ILE A 26 5.37 7.99 11.66
N HIS A 27 6.50 8.13 12.37
CA HIS A 27 7.37 7.03 12.77
C HIS A 27 6.96 6.29 14.05
N GLU A 28 6.11 6.85 14.93
CA GLU A 28 5.92 6.27 16.27
C GLU A 28 4.63 5.45 16.48
N ASP A 29 3.57 5.64 15.70
CA ASP A 29 2.32 4.89 15.96
C ASP A 29 2.03 3.85 14.86
N ALA A 30 2.22 2.59 15.21
CA ALA A 30 2.00 1.41 14.38
C ALA A 30 0.53 1.17 13.91
N LYS A 31 -0.36 2.18 13.88
CA LYS A 31 -1.81 1.90 13.99
C LYS A 31 -2.68 2.13 12.75
N HIS A 32 -2.29 2.90 11.73
CA HIS A 32 -3.22 3.19 10.64
C HIS A 32 -2.50 3.41 9.29
N LEU A 33 -2.96 2.73 8.23
CA LEU A 33 -2.69 3.10 6.83
C LEU A 33 -3.88 3.88 6.23
N SER A 34 -3.73 5.18 6.04
CA SER A 34 -4.72 6.02 5.38
C SER A 34 -4.69 5.80 3.87
N ARG A 35 -5.76 5.17 3.37
CA ARG A 35 -5.87 4.83 1.95
C ARG A 35 -6.23 6.02 1.07
N ARG A 36 -6.51 7.19 1.67
CA ARG A 36 -6.82 8.44 0.98
C ARG A 36 -5.58 9.31 0.80
N GLU A 37 -4.57 9.12 1.65
CA GLU A 37 -3.37 9.95 1.66
C GLU A 37 -2.26 9.32 0.84
N GLY A 38 -1.80 10.05 -0.19
CA GLY A 38 -0.75 9.58 -1.09
C GLY A 38 0.61 9.46 -0.38
N TYR A 39 0.81 10.26 0.67
CA TYR A 39 2.01 10.25 1.51
C TYR A 39 2.19 8.97 2.32
N GLU A 40 1.11 8.26 2.65
CA GLU A 40 1.21 6.97 3.33
C GLU A 40 1.17 5.79 2.34
N MET A 41 0.28 5.87 1.35
CA MET A 41 0.08 4.79 0.39
C MET A 41 1.30 4.55 -0.51
N LEU A 42 1.92 5.62 -1.02
CA LEU A 42 3.09 5.47 -1.90
C LEU A 42 4.28 4.78 -1.20
N PRO A 43 4.77 5.25 -0.04
CA PRO A 43 5.85 4.55 0.65
C PRO A 43 5.41 3.19 1.18
N PHE A 44 4.12 3.01 1.54
CA PHE A 44 3.61 1.70 1.93
C PHE A 44 3.77 0.69 0.79
N LEU A 45 3.27 0.99 -0.41
CA LEU A 45 3.35 0.12 -1.58
C LEU A 45 4.80 -0.18 -2.00
N ASN A 46 5.68 0.81 -1.90
CA ASN A 46 7.10 0.65 -2.22
C ASN A 46 7.88 -0.16 -1.18
N LYS A 47 7.37 -0.28 0.05
CA LYS A 47 7.97 -1.11 1.12
C LYS A 47 7.45 -2.54 1.13
N ILE A 48 6.48 -2.91 0.29
CA ILE A 48 6.02 -4.30 0.20
C ILE A 48 7.06 -5.11 -0.57
N GLY A 49 7.49 -6.21 0.03
CA GLY A 49 8.35 -7.21 -0.61
C GLY A 49 7.73 -8.61 -0.58
N LEU A 50 8.41 -9.55 -1.22
CA LEU A 50 8.01 -10.95 -1.29
C LEU A 50 9.04 -11.84 -0.59
N LYS A 51 8.61 -12.58 0.42
CA LYS A 51 9.46 -13.49 1.21
C LYS A 51 8.78 -14.85 1.26
N ASN A 52 9.45 -15.92 0.83
CA ASN A 52 8.89 -17.29 0.83
C ASN A 52 7.51 -17.42 0.14
N GLY A 53 7.26 -16.63 -0.91
CA GLY A 53 5.98 -16.67 -1.63
C GLY A 53 4.84 -15.90 -0.97
N VAL A 54 5.07 -15.25 0.17
CA VAL A 54 4.10 -14.35 0.84
C VAL A 54 4.57 -12.91 0.80
N PHE A 55 3.63 -11.98 0.68
CA PHE A 55 3.92 -10.56 0.75
C PHE A 55 4.18 -10.15 2.20
N VAL A 56 5.21 -9.34 2.41
CA VAL A 56 5.63 -8.83 3.71
C VAL A 56 5.93 -7.34 3.63
N TYR A 57 5.83 -6.62 4.75
CA TYR A 57 6.11 -5.19 4.80
C TYR A 57 7.53 -4.91 5.32
N GLY A 58 8.29 -4.08 4.62
CA GLY A 58 9.62 -3.61 5.03
C GLY A 58 10.75 -4.64 4.86
N GLU A 59 10.44 -5.84 4.38
CA GLU A 59 11.39 -6.93 4.17
C GLU A 59 11.11 -7.65 2.84
N GLY A 60 11.93 -8.66 2.52
CA GLY A 60 11.72 -9.53 1.38
C GLY A 60 12.32 -9.02 0.08
N ASN A 61 12.15 -9.81 -0.97
CA ASN A 61 12.61 -9.45 -2.31
C ASN A 61 11.72 -8.37 -2.91
N ASP A 62 12.31 -7.50 -3.70
CA ASP A 62 11.57 -6.44 -4.36
C ASP A 62 10.58 -7.00 -5.39
N ILE A 63 9.43 -6.33 -5.52
CA ILE A 63 8.31 -6.73 -6.39
C ILE A 63 8.15 -5.79 -7.58
N THR A 64 7.41 -6.25 -8.60
CA THR A 64 7.16 -5.45 -9.80
C THR A 64 6.26 -4.25 -9.52
N LYS A 65 6.40 -3.21 -10.35
CA LYS A 65 5.47 -2.07 -10.34
C LYS A 65 4.03 -2.52 -10.53
N GLU A 66 3.79 -3.50 -11.42
CA GLU A 66 2.45 -4.04 -11.66
C GLU A 66 1.84 -4.67 -10.40
N SER A 67 2.61 -5.43 -9.61
CA SER A 67 2.13 -5.97 -8.33
C SER A 67 1.75 -4.85 -7.37
N ARG A 68 2.56 -3.79 -7.29
CA ARG A 68 2.25 -2.63 -6.44
C ARG A 68 1.00 -1.86 -6.89
N LEU A 69 0.80 -1.68 -8.20
CA LEU A 69 -0.41 -1.08 -8.75
C LEU A 69 -1.65 -1.96 -8.52
N THR A 70 -1.47 -3.28 -8.59
CA THR A 70 -2.53 -4.24 -8.26
C THR A 70 -2.92 -4.10 -6.78
N PHE A 71 -1.96 -3.94 -5.87
CA PHE A 71 -2.25 -3.67 -4.46
C PHE A 71 -2.95 -2.33 -4.25
N GLU A 72 -2.50 -1.26 -4.91
CA GLU A 72 -3.20 0.02 -4.91
C GLU A 72 -4.69 -0.18 -5.25
N TRP A 73 -4.96 -0.84 -6.38
CA TRP A 73 -6.32 -1.07 -6.84
C TRP A 73 -7.12 -1.92 -5.84
N MET A 74 -6.54 -3.01 -5.33
CA MET A 74 -7.17 -3.86 -4.31
C MET A 74 -7.53 -3.07 -3.05
N LEU A 75 -6.61 -2.24 -2.55
CA LEU A 75 -6.82 -1.49 -1.31
C LEU A 75 -7.83 -0.35 -1.45
N ARG A 76 -7.91 0.26 -2.63
CA ARG A 76 -8.85 1.35 -2.91
C ARG A 76 -10.25 0.83 -3.22
N ASN A 77 -10.37 -0.27 -3.95
CA ASN A 77 -11.64 -0.74 -4.48
C ASN A 77 -12.28 -1.86 -3.66
N HIS A 78 -11.47 -2.72 -3.02
CA HIS A 78 -11.96 -3.95 -2.38
C HIS A 78 -11.79 -3.97 -0.87
N PHE A 79 -10.71 -3.38 -0.35
CA PHE A 79 -10.48 -3.36 1.08
C PHE A 79 -11.45 -2.40 1.77
N LYS A 80 -12.16 -2.85 2.80
CA LYS A 80 -13.13 -2.03 3.56
C LYS A 80 -12.74 -2.02 5.04
N SER A 81 -11.84 -1.11 5.41
CA SER A 81 -11.47 -0.85 6.81
C SER A 81 -11.23 0.63 7.05
N THR A 82 -11.80 1.18 8.11
CA THR A 82 -11.66 2.60 8.45
C THR A 82 -10.32 2.93 9.10
N ALA A 83 -9.65 1.96 9.74
CA ALA A 83 -8.37 2.15 10.42
C ALA A 83 -7.51 0.87 10.52
N PRO A 84 -7.04 0.33 9.39
CA PRO A 84 -6.24 -0.88 9.39
C PRO A 84 -4.79 -0.60 9.83
N GLY A 85 -4.24 -1.42 10.72
CA GLY A 85 -2.78 -1.52 10.89
C GLY A 85 -2.14 -2.12 9.64
N ARG A 86 -0.89 -1.77 9.35
CA ARG A 86 -0.15 -2.20 8.14
C ARG A 86 -0.08 -3.72 8.00
N GLU A 87 0.13 -4.43 9.11
CA GLU A 87 0.14 -5.90 9.14
C GLU A 87 -1.18 -6.49 8.65
N LYS A 88 -2.32 -5.99 9.16
CA LYS A 88 -3.66 -6.43 8.71
C LYS A 88 -3.89 -6.15 7.23
N VAL A 89 -3.30 -5.09 6.69
CA VAL A 89 -3.37 -4.80 5.26
C VAL A 89 -2.62 -5.86 4.46
N ILE A 90 -1.42 -6.24 4.91
CA ILE A 90 -0.60 -7.27 4.27
C ILE A 90 -1.29 -8.64 4.36
N ASP A 91 -1.81 -9.01 5.52
CA ASP A 91 -2.54 -10.27 5.70
C ASP A 91 -3.73 -10.34 4.73
N TRP A 92 -4.53 -9.27 4.67
CA TRP A 92 -5.65 -9.20 3.75
C TRP A 92 -5.21 -9.26 2.28
N ILE A 93 -4.08 -8.62 1.91
CA ILE A 93 -3.52 -8.73 0.57
C ILE A 93 -3.18 -10.19 0.28
N ASN A 94 -2.44 -10.88 1.15
CA ASN A 94 -2.08 -12.28 0.96
C ASN A 94 -3.32 -13.17 0.79
N ASP A 95 -4.36 -12.95 1.59
CA ASP A 95 -5.61 -13.71 1.53
C ASP A 95 -6.41 -13.47 0.24
N ASN A 96 -6.33 -12.28 -0.35
CA ASN A 96 -7.19 -11.87 -1.47
C ASN A 96 -6.46 -11.74 -2.81
N PHE A 97 -5.12 -11.73 -2.82
CA PHE A 97 -4.33 -11.45 -4.02
C PHE A 97 -4.62 -12.44 -5.14
N ALA A 98 -4.63 -13.74 -4.85
CA ALA A 98 -4.90 -14.77 -5.85
C ALA A 98 -6.27 -14.61 -6.53
N ALA A 99 -7.28 -14.11 -5.80
CA ALA A 99 -8.63 -13.94 -6.29
C ALA A 99 -8.87 -12.60 -7.01
N LEU A 100 -8.12 -11.55 -6.63
CA LEU A 100 -8.31 -10.18 -7.12
C LEU A 100 -7.29 -9.78 -8.19
N ALA A 101 -6.04 -10.22 -8.10
CA ALA A 101 -5.00 -9.85 -9.07
C ALA A 101 -5.38 -10.16 -10.53
N PRO A 102 -6.03 -11.29 -10.87
CA PRO A 102 -6.48 -11.55 -12.25
C PRO A 102 -7.59 -10.60 -12.73
N LYS A 103 -8.30 -9.93 -11.81
CA LYS A 103 -9.41 -9.01 -12.10
C LYS A 103 -8.95 -7.55 -12.22
N HIS A 104 -7.70 -7.25 -11.87
CA HIS A 104 -7.15 -5.91 -11.96
C HIS A 104 -7.17 -5.46 -13.43
N PRO A 105 -7.86 -4.36 -13.77
CA PRO A 105 -7.86 -3.81 -15.13
C PRO A 105 -6.41 -3.44 -15.53
N ARG A 106 -5.92 -4.07 -16.60
CA ARG A 106 -4.59 -3.84 -17.16
C ARG A 106 -4.60 -2.72 -18.20
#